data_AF-A0A533ZMT4-F1
#
_entry.id   AF-A0A533ZMT4-F1
#
_cell.length_a   1.000
_cell.length_b   1.000
_cell.length_c   1.000
_cell.angle_alpha   90.00
_cell.angle_beta   90.00
_cell.angle_gamma   90.00
#
_symmetry.space_group_name_H-M   'P 1'
#
loop_
_entity.id
_entity.type
_entity.pdbx_description
1 polymer ?
#
loop_
_entity_poly.entity_id
_entity_poly.type
_entity_poly.pdbx_seq_one_letter_code
_entity_poly.pdbx_strand_id
1 'polypeptide(L)'
;MAQRRPLILLAIVLAIVATGAGLTEGLLWQAYQRPAEGVPSPAPTPSGFISPVRTVLPELSASVSDTSARLDVARLNSEGMALYEIGRFGDALAKFEQAAATGATDRPVQRNLALTKARLAWVHLERGESDEAVRTFEDANRLQPREGAVLLGLGAAHLYRGDEREAEVLLQRAVEADPTQILALKLLGEIAYRRDDLQAARPRFESALRLDPSDVAVRERLDLILAEAGAQRDVRRLESRHFTVRFEGEQGKAPAQAVLARLESARQEIGRRWGVYPDRKIPVVLSAGGTFHEHAQAPDWAQGLFDGKIRLPAEGAMRDRVALDRVLRHEYTHALVQDRTRGLAPTWLSEGLAIACEGRATDRERQIVQSSNHLIPIRELHGSFLTLPRTEVPLAYAESAAVVEYLLRRHGETAIRTLLTRVGEVKDFAAAFEDATGAPYAEFQADWLRRLRLPPVSIDSKGSSS
;
A
#
# COMPACT_ATOMS: atom_id res chain seq x y z
N MET A 1 2.14 -25.92 -3.56
CA MET A 1 1.23 -25.08 -2.73
C MET A 1 1.74 -23.65 -2.78
N ALA A 2 0.83 -22.69 -2.96
CA ALA A 2 1.10 -21.35 -3.43
C ALA A 2 1.86 -20.49 -2.40
N GLN A 3 3.10 -20.08 -2.71
CA GLN A 3 3.84 -19.08 -1.93
C GLN A 3 3.46 -17.67 -2.44
N ARG A 4 2.84 -16.86 -1.58
CA ARG A 4 2.43 -15.47 -1.85
C ARG A 4 3.27 -14.47 -1.04
N ARG A 5 4.10 -13.69 -1.77
CA ARG A 5 4.35 -12.21 -1.69
C ARG A 5 5.12 -11.60 -0.49
N PRO A 6 6.07 -10.68 -0.79
CA PRO A 6 6.27 -9.43 -0.04
C PRO A 6 5.74 -8.23 -0.88
N LEU A 7 4.65 -7.64 -0.37
CA LEU A 7 4.06 -6.30 -0.56
C LEU A 7 2.60 -6.40 -0.10
N ILE A 8 2.41 -7.00 1.08
CA ILE A 8 1.12 -7.57 1.51
C ILE A 8 0.09 -6.48 1.75
N LEU A 9 0.51 -5.29 2.14
CA LEU A 9 -0.39 -4.17 2.44
C LEU A 9 -0.98 -3.55 1.16
N LEU A 10 -0.14 -3.30 0.15
CA LEU A 10 -0.60 -2.90 -1.18
C LEU A 10 -1.39 -4.04 -1.84
N ALA A 11 -0.98 -5.30 -1.66
CA ALA A 11 -1.71 -6.46 -2.14
C ALA A 11 -3.05 -6.70 -1.44
N ILE A 12 -3.20 -6.35 -0.15
CA ILE A 12 -4.47 -6.38 0.59
C ILE A 12 -5.36 -5.27 0.05
N VAL A 13 -4.85 -4.04 -0.05
CA VAL A 13 -5.57 -2.90 -0.66
C VAL A 13 -5.99 -3.20 -2.10
N LEU A 14 -5.12 -3.77 -2.91
CA LEU A 14 -5.39 -4.19 -4.29
C LEU A 14 -6.33 -5.41 -4.38
N ALA A 15 -6.27 -6.34 -3.41
CA ALA A 15 -7.21 -7.46 -3.36
C ALA A 15 -8.62 -6.97 -3.06
N ILE A 16 -8.78 -5.95 -2.21
CA ILE A 16 -10.07 -5.31 -1.92
C ILE A 16 -10.63 -4.63 -3.17
N VAL A 17 -9.77 -3.87 -3.86
CA VAL A 17 -10.01 -3.27 -5.17
C VAL A 17 -10.51 -4.33 -6.17
N ALA A 18 -9.88 -5.51 -6.20
CA ALA A 18 -10.26 -6.58 -7.12
C ALA A 18 -11.56 -7.33 -6.73
N THR A 19 -11.95 -7.30 -5.46
CA THR A 19 -13.13 -8.00 -4.92
C THR A 19 -14.29 -7.06 -4.59
N GLY A 20 -14.44 -5.92 -5.29
CA GLY A 20 -15.34 -4.79 -5.00
C GLY A 20 -16.80 -5.09 -4.56
N ALA A 21 -17.28 -6.33 -4.62
CA ALA A 21 -18.62 -6.77 -4.23
C ALA A 21 -18.79 -7.23 -2.75
N GLY A 22 -17.75 -7.67 -2.03
CA GLY A 22 -17.99 -8.48 -0.81
C GLY A 22 -18.26 -7.75 0.52
N LEU A 23 -17.85 -6.49 0.67
CA LEU A 23 -17.80 -5.83 1.98
C LEU A 23 -19.08 -5.09 2.41
N THR A 24 -20.04 -4.80 1.52
CA THR A 24 -21.26 -4.06 1.91
C THR A 24 -22.56 -4.84 1.85
N GLU A 25 -22.61 -6.02 1.22
CA GLU A 25 -23.84 -6.83 1.25
C GLU A 25 -24.26 -7.15 2.70
N GLY A 26 -23.30 -7.27 3.63
CA GLY A 26 -23.58 -7.45 5.06
C GLY A 26 -23.91 -6.17 5.84
N LEU A 27 -23.28 -5.03 5.52
CA LEU A 27 -23.36 -3.80 6.34
C LEU A 27 -24.68 -3.02 6.17
N LEU A 28 -25.31 -3.10 5.00
CA LEU A 28 -26.66 -2.56 4.80
C LEU A 28 -27.76 -3.58 5.18
N TRP A 29 -27.50 -4.88 5.01
CA TRP A 29 -28.42 -5.94 5.45
C TRP A 29 -28.64 -5.95 6.97
N GLN A 30 -27.60 -5.73 7.78
CA GLN A 30 -27.74 -5.67 9.24
C GLN A 30 -28.49 -4.41 9.73
N ALA A 31 -28.50 -3.32 8.97
CA ALA A 31 -29.29 -2.12 9.29
C ALA A 31 -30.80 -2.33 9.02
N TYR A 32 -31.17 -3.29 8.19
CA TYR A 32 -32.56 -3.61 7.83
C TYR A 32 -33.32 -4.32 8.97
N GLN A 33 -32.63 -4.92 9.95
CA GLN A 33 -33.26 -5.73 11.01
C GLN A 33 -33.44 -5.03 12.36
N ARG A 34 -33.17 -3.72 12.50
CA ARG A 34 -33.56 -2.99 13.71
C ARG A 34 -34.91 -2.30 13.49
N PRO A 35 -36.04 -2.87 13.95
CA PRO A 35 -37.30 -2.14 13.94
C PRO A 35 -37.16 -0.90 14.82
N ALA A 36 -37.68 0.22 14.33
CA ALA A 36 -37.95 1.37 15.18
C ALA A 36 -38.99 0.95 16.22
N GLU A 37 -38.58 0.82 17.48
CA GLU A 37 -39.52 0.64 18.58
C GLU A 37 -40.41 1.89 18.68
N GLY A 38 -41.73 1.67 18.65
CA GLY A 38 -42.72 2.60 19.19
C GLY A 38 -43.31 3.61 18.21
N VAL A 39 -44.22 3.17 17.34
CA VAL A 39 -45.34 4.02 16.89
C VAL A 39 -46.63 3.19 17.03
N PRO A 40 -47.60 3.59 17.88
CA PRO A 40 -48.85 2.85 18.01
C PRO A 40 -49.73 3.05 16.77
N SER A 41 -50.38 1.97 16.35
CA SER A 41 -51.35 1.93 15.25
C SER A 41 -52.61 2.74 15.61
N PRO A 42 -53.16 3.59 14.73
CA PRO A 42 -54.38 4.33 15.03
C PRO A 42 -55.63 3.42 14.92
N ALA A 43 -56.48 3.49 15.94
CA ALA A 43 -57.80 2.87 15.99
C ALA A 43 -58.78 3.52 14.96
N PRO A 44 -59.86 2.82 14.54
CA PRO A 44 -60.79 3.36 13.57
C PRO A 44 -61.75 4.38 14.22
N THR A 45 -61.98 5.53 13.58
CA THR A 45 -63.02 6.50 13.99
C THR A 45 -64.26 6.43 13.09
N PRO A 46 -65.46 6.73 13.63
CA PRO A 46 -66.74 6.52 12.96
C PRO A 46 -67.23 7.74 12.15
N SER A 47 -68.15 7.48 11.23
CA SER A 47 -68.87 8.44 10.39
C SER A 47 -69.61 9.54 11.17
N GLY A 48 -69.54 10.79 10.69
CA GLY A 48 -70.61 11.78 10.92
C GLY A 48 -70.20 13.25 10.96
N PHE A 49 -70.84 14.03 10.07
CA PHE A 49 -71.12 15.48 10.09
C PHE A 49 -70.09 16.49 9.53
N ILE A 50 -70.57 17.26 8.54
CA ILE A 50 -69.96 18.41 7.88
C ILE A 50 -70.52 19.70 8.51
N SER A 51 -69.67 20.70 8.75
CA SER A 51 -70.03 22.12 8.89
C SER A 51 -68.86 23.04 8.52
N PRO A 52 -69.11 24.30 8.10
CA PRO A 52 -68.35 24.92 7.03
C PRO A 52 -67.11 25.69 7.47
N VAL A 53 -66.15 25.65 6.54
CA VAL A 53 -64.94 26.46 6.33
C VAL A 53 -64.79 27.68 7.23
N ARG A 54 -63.84 27.59 8.16
CA ARG A 54 -63.15 28.75 8.74
C ARG A 54 -61.72 28.75 8.20
N THR A 55 -61.32 29.87 7.64
CA THR A 55 -60.08 30.08 6.88
C THR A 55 -58.84 29.77 7.73
N VAL A 56 -58.23 28.60 7.51
CA VAL A 56 -56.90 28.20 8.02
C VAL A 56 -56.02 27.98 6.78
N LEU A 57 -55.56 29.04 6.12
CA LEU A 57 -54.83 28.92 4.85
C LEU A 57 -53.29 28.98 4.96
N PRO A 58 -52.66 29.69 5.91
CA PRO A 58 -51.21 29.70 6.00
C PRO A 58 -50.64 28.37 6.54
N GLU A 59 -51.19 27.84 7.63
CA GLU A 59 -50.66 26.65 8.33
C GLU A 59 -50.83 25.36 7.51
N LEU A 60 -51.94 25.22 6.77
CA LEU A 60 -52.17 24.07 5.88
C LEU A 60 -51.28 24.08 4.64
N SER A 61 -50.96 25.26 4.09
CA SER A 61 -50.04 25.36 2.94
C SER A 61 -48.61 24.98 3.32
N ALA A 62 -48.16 25.39 4.52
CA ALA A 62 -46.87 25.03 5.07
C ALA A 62 -46.79 23.54 5.43
N SER A 63 -47.87 22.95 5.98
CA SER A 63 -47.90 21.52 6.31
C SER A 63 -47.91 20.63 5.05
N VAL A 64 -48.58 21.07 3.98
CA VAL A 64 -48.60 20.36 2.69
C VAL A 64 -47.26 20.48 1.96
N SER A 65 -46.60 21.65 1.99
CA SER A 65 -45.26 21.81 1.40
C SER A 65 -44.21 20.97 2.12
N ASP A 66 -44.27 20.90 3.45
CA ASP A 66 -43.37 20.06 4.27
C ASP A 66 -43.61 18.56 4.00
N THR A 67 -44.88 18.15 3.86
CA THR A 67 -45.23 16.76 3.52
C THR A 67 -44.76 16.36 2.11
N SER A 68 -44.93 17.23 1.11
CA SER A 68 -44.45 17.00 -0.26
C SER A 68 -42.92 16.90 -0.31
N ALA A 69 -42.22 17.81 0.35
CA ALA A 69 -40.75 17.79 0.40
C ALA A 69 -40.21 16.51 1.06
N ARG A 70 -40.84 16.04 2.15
CA ARG A 70 -40.48 14.76 2.80
C ARG A 70 -40.71 13.55 1.91
N LEU A 71 -41.81 13.52 1.15
CA LEU A 71 -42.10 12.45 0.18
C LEU A 71 -41.07 12.43 -0.96
N ASP A 72 -40.64 13.59 -1.44
CA ASP A 72 -39.60 13.70 -2.45
C ASP A 72 -38.24 13.22 -1.95
N VAL A 73 -37.87 13.54 -0.70
CA VAL A 73 -36.64 13.04 -0.08
C VAL A 73 -36.66 11.52 0.02
N ALA A 74 -37.75 10.93 0.52
CA ALA A 74 -37.87 9.47 0.68
C ALA A 74 -37.81 8.74 -0.67
N ARG A 75 -38.46 9.30 -1.69
CA ARG A 75 -38.42 8.78 -3.06
C ARG A 75 -37.01 8.85 -3.63
N LEU A 76 -36.36 10.01 -3.58
CA LEU A 76 -35.00 10.20 -4.09
C LEU A 76 -33.98 9.31 -3.37
N ASN A 77 -34.11 9.16 -2.05
CA ASN A 77 -33.29 8.25 -1.27
C ASN A 77 -33.50 6.79 -1.71
N SER A 78 -34.74 6.37 -1.96
CA SER A 78 -35.05 5.00 -2.42
C SER A 78 -34.52 4.74 -3.84
N GLU A 79 -34.66 5.70 -4.75
CA GLU A 79 -34.08 5.63 -6.11
C GLU A 79 -32.55 5.54 -6.06
N GLY A 80 -31.92 6.36 -5.21
CA GLY A 80 -30.47 6.33 -5.01
C GLY A 80 -29.99 4.98 -4.49
N MET A 81 -30.69 4.40 -3.52
CA MET A 81 -30.39 3.06 -3.01
C MET A 81 -30.52 1.99 -4.11
N ALA A 82 -31.59 2.02 -4.90
CA ALA A 82 -31.77 1.06 -6.00
C ALA A 82 -30.64 1.16 -7.04
N LEU A 83 -30.19 2.37 -7.36
CA LEU A 83 -29.05 2.60 -8.26
C LEU A 83 -27.72 2.14 -7.66
N TYR A 84 -27.54 2.32 -6.35
CA TYR A 84 -26.36 1.85 -5.61
C TYR A 84 -26.25 0.32 -5.66
N GLU A 85 -27.35 -0.40 -5.41
CA GLU A 85 -27.39 -1.87 -5.42
C GLU A 85 -27.01 -2.45 -6.80
N ILE A 86 -27.37 -1.77 -7.89
CA ILE A 86 -26.99 -2.20 -9.26
C ILE A 86 -25.63 -1.66 -9.71
N GLY A 87 -24.83 -1.08 -8.81
CA GLY A 87 -23.47 -0.59 -9.08
C GLY A 87 -23.40 0.73 -9.86
N ARG A 88 -24.52 1.41 -10.10
CA ARG A 88 -24.58 2.72 -10.77
C ARG A 88 -24.29 3.85 -9.77
N PHE A 89 -23.11 3.84 -9.17
CA PHE A 89 -22.74 4.72 -8.08
C PHE A 89 -22.80 6.22 -8.43
N GLY A 90 -22.49 6.59 -9.68
CA GLY A 90 -22.58 7.99 -10.14
C GLY A 90 -24.03 8.49 -10.18
N ASP A 91 -24.96 7.66 -10.67
CA ASP A 91 -26.39 8.01 -10.70
C ASP A 91 -27.00 8.00 -9.29
N ALA A 92 -26.60 7.02 -8.46
CA ALA A 92 -26.97 6.96 -7.06
C ALA A 92 -26.53 8.23 -6.31
N LEU A 93 -25.29 8.67 -6.54
CA LEU A 93 -24.75 9.89 -5.96
C LEU A 93 -25.61 11.10 -6.31
N ALA A 94 -25.98 11.26 -7.59
CA ALA A 94 -26.83 12.36 -8.04
C ALA A 94 -28.20 12.36 -7.34
N LYS A 95 -28.79 11.19 -7.08
CA LYS A 95 -30.06 11.08 -6.35
C LYS A 95 -29.92 11.45 -4.87
N PHE A 96 -28.85 11.02 -4.21
CA PHE A 96 -28.59 11.40 -2.82
C PHE A 96 -28.25 12.89 -2.67
N GLU A 97 -27.55 13.48 -3.64
CA GLU A 97 -27.28 14.93 -3.65
C GLU A 97 -28.56 15.74 -3.86
N GLN A 98 -29.46 15.30 -4.75
CA GLN A 98 -30.80 15.88 -4.89
C GLN A 98 -31.60 15.77 -3.58
N ALA A 99 -31.58 14.60 -2.93
CA ALA A 99 -32.25 14.39 -1.65
C ALA A 99 -31.69 15.26 -0.52
N ALA A 100 -30.37 15.50 -0.51
CA ALA A 100 -29.73 16.39 0.47
C ALA A 100 -30.02 17.88 0.19
N ALA A 101 -30.16 18.27 -1.09
CA ALA A 101 -30.40 19.65 -1.51
C ALA A 101 -31.80 20.18 -1.15
N THR A 102 -32.75 19.31 -0.81
CA THR A 102 -34.09 19.72 -0.33
C THR A 102 -34.08 20.33 1.08
N GLY A 103 -32.90 20.46 1.70
CA GLY A 103 -32.73 20.95 3.08
C GLY A 103 -32.85 19.86 4.14
N ALA A 104 -33.00 18.60 3.73
CA ALA A 104 -33.04 17.47 4.65
C ALA A 104 -31.66 17.21 5.25
N THR A 105 -31.50 17.49 6.54
CA THR A 105 -30.40 16.98 7.37
C THR A 105 -30.63 15.52 7.80
N ASP A 106 -31.39 14.77 7.00
CA ASP A 106 -31.84 13.45 7.37
C ASP A 106 -30.64 12.50 7.43
N ARG A 107 -30.46 11.86 8.59
CA ARG A 107 -29.27 11.04 8.88
C ARG A 107 -29.09 9.90 7.86
N PRO A 108 -30.13 9.18 7.41
CA PRO A 108 -30.01 8.15 6.38
C PRO A 108 -29.53 8.70 5.04
N VAL A 109 -30.04 9.85 4.58
CA VAL A 109 -29.63 10.47 3.31
C VAL A 109 -28.16 10.86 3.37
N GLN A 110 -27.73 11.53 4.44
CA GLN A 110 -26.33 11.94 4.62
C GLN A 110 -25.39 10.72 4.73
N ARG A 111 -25.85 9.64 5.37
CA ARG A 111 -25.09 8.39 5.45
C ARG A 111 -24.98 7.72 4.08
N ASN A 112 -26.07 7.59 3.34
CA ASN A 112 -26.10 7.00 2.01
C ASN A 112 -25.24 7.80 1.02
N LEU A 113 -25.28 9.12 1.10
CA LEU A 113 -24.42 10.02 0.34
C LEU A 113 -22.93 9.76 0.65
N ALA A 114 -22.56 9.70 1.92
CA ALA A 114 -21.19 9.41 2.35
C ALA A 114 -20.71 8.04 1.87
N LEU A 115 -21.52 6.99 2.03
CA LEU A 115 -21.18 5.63 1.60
C LEU A 115 -21.05 5.53 0.07
N THR A 116 -21.88 6.25 -0.68
CA THR A 116 -21.79 6.29 -2.15
C THR A 116 -20.52 7.01 -2.62
N LYS A 117 -20.18 8.14 -1.98
CA LYS A 117 -18.88 8.82 -2.23
C LYS A 117 -17.71 7.88 -1.89
N ALA A 118 -17.77 7.18 -0.77
CA ALA A 118 -16.77 6.19 -0.40
C ALA A 118 -16.63 5.07 -1.46
N ARG A 119 -17.74 4.61 -2.07
CA ARG A 119 -17.67 3.63 -3.18
C ARG A 119 -16.99 4.18 -4.43
N LEU A 120 -17.30 5.40 -4.83
CA LEU A 120 -16.59 6.04 -5.94
C LEU A 120 -15.09 6.22 -5.63
N ALA A 121 -14.75 6.53 -4.38
CA ALA A 121 -13.37 6.62 -3.94
C ALA A 121 -12.63 5.27 -4.03
N TRP A 122 -13.30 4.16 -3.71
CA TRP A 122 -12.74 2.83 -3.97
C TRP A 122 -12.47 2.61 -5.47
N VAL A 123 -13.41 2.96 -6.36
CA VAL A 123 -13.22 2.87 -7.82
C VAL A 123 -12.01 3.69 -8.30
N HIS A 124 -11.77 4.86 -7.71
CA HIS A 124 -10.55 5.63 -7.97
C HIS A 124 -9.28 4.85 -7.57
N LEU A 125 -9.26 4.18 -6.41
CA LEU A 125 -8.14 3.30 -6.03
C LEU A 125 -7.97 2.12 -6.99
N GLU A 126 -9.06 1.55 -7.51
CA GLU A 126 -8.99 0.45 -8.49
C GLU A 126 -8.28 0.89 -9.78
N ARG A 127 -8.40 2.18 -10.12
CA ARG A 127 -7.73 2.81 -11.27
C ARG A 127 -6.33 3.34 -10.96
N GLY A 128 -5.87 3.23 -9.71
CA GLY A 128 -4.61 3.80 -9.25
C GLY A 128 -4.65 5.31 -9.01
N GLU A 129 -5.84 5.94 -9.09
CA GLU A 129 -6.10 7.37 -8.91
C GLU A 129 -6.15 7.70 -7.41
N SER A 130 -5.02 7.52 -6.72
CA SER A 130 -4.97 7.55 -5.25
C SER A 130 -5.27 8.92 -4.63
N ASP A 131 -4.95 10.03 -5.32
CA ASP A 131 -5.24 11.38 -4.83
C ASP A 131 -6.72 11.75 -4.99
N GLU A 132 -7.35 11.35 -6.09
CA GLU A 132 -8.81 11.42 -6.29
C GLU A 132 -9.54 10.60 -5.24
N ALA A 133 -9.05 9.39 -4.95
CA ALA A 133 -9.61 8.53 -3.92
C ALA A 133 -9.54 9.19 -2.54
N VAL A 134 -8.38 9.71 -2.13
CA VAL A 134 -8.24 10.39 -0.83
C VAL A 134 -9.19 11.59 -0.73
N ARG A 135 -9.23 12.46 -1.73
CA ARG A 135 -10.16 13.61 -1.74
C ARG A 135 -11.61 13.17 -1.62
N THR A 136 -12.01 12.15 -2.36
CA THR A 136 -13.40 11.65 -2.35
C THR A 136 -13.76 10.99 -1.01
N PHE A 137 -12.82 10.30 -0.37
CA PHE A 137 -13.00 9.77 0.98
C PHE A 137 -13.01 10.88 2.06
N GLU A 138 -12.20 11.93 1.92
CA GLU A 138 -12.24 13.09 2.81
C GLU A 138 -13.61 13.77 2.75
N ASP A 139 -14.18 13.91 1.56
CA ASP A 139 -15.55 14.42 1.35
C ASP A 139 -16.58 13.53 2.06
N ALA A 140 -16.50 12.22 1.87
CA ALA A 140 -17.37 11.27 2.58
C ALA A 140 -17.21 11.36 4.11
N ASN A 141 -15.98 11.52 4.60
CA ASN A 141 -15.67 11.64 6.02
C ASN A 141 -16.17 12.96 6.61
N ARG A 142 -16.21 14.06 5.83
CA ARG A 142 -16.85 15.31 6.29
C ARG A 142 -18.35 15.14 6.52
N LEU A 143 -19.02 14.31 5.72
CA LEU A 143 -20.45 14.00 5.88
C LEU A 143 -20.70 13.04 7.06
N GLN A 144 -19.83 12.05 7.25
CA GLN A 144 -19.94 11.06 8.33
C GLN A 144 -18.59 10.79 9.02
N PRO A 145 -18.14 11.64 9.97
CA PRO A 145 -16.79 11.58 10.55
C PRO A 145 -16.49 10.36 11.44
N ARG A 146 -17.52 9.58 11.76
CA ARG A 146 -17.48 8.39 12.63
C ARG A 146 -17.94 7.12 11.93
N GLU A 147 -18.19 7.17 10.61
CA GLU A 147 -18.58 5.98 9.85
C GLU A 147 -17.34 5.10 9.60
N GLY A 148 -17.32 3.92 10.23
CA GLY A 148 -16.16 3.03 10.24
C GLY A 148 -15.73 2.59 8.84
N ALA A 149 -16.68 2.38 7.93
CA ALA A 149 -16.39 2.02 6.54
C ALA A 149 -15.69 3.16 5.77
N VAL A 150 -16.07 4.41 6.03
CA VAL A 150 -15.45 5.60 5.41
C VAL A 150 -14.05 5.81 5.97
N LEU A 151 -13.87 5.70 7.29
CA LEU A 151 -12.56 5.81 7.95
C LEU A 151 -11.59 4.72 7.47
N LEU A 152 -12.07 3.49 7.33
CA LEU A 152 -11.32 2.38 6.75
C LEU A 152 -10.89 2.69 5.31
N GLY A 153 -11.82 3.12 4.46
CA GLY A 153 -11.51 3.45 3.06
C GLY A 153 -10.51 4.59 2.92
N LEU A 154 -10.67 5.66 3.71
CA LEU A 154 -9.71 6.75 3.76
C LEU A 154 -8.32 6.26 4.22
N GLY A 155 -8.26 5.46 5.29
CA GLY A 155 -7.02 4.85 5.77
C GLY A 155 -6.35 3.95 4.72
N ALA A 156 -7.13 3.13 4.01
CA ALA A 156 -6.63 2.31 2.90
C ALA A 156 -6.11 3.15 1.73
N ALA A 157 -6.78 4.24 1.39
CA ALA A 157 -6.35 5.17 0.35
C ALA A 157 -5.00 5.83 0.73
N HIS A 158 -4.85 6.25 1.99
CA HIS A 158 -3.57 6.76 2.49
C HIS A 158 -2.46 5.71 2.43
N LEU A 159 -2.73 4.43 2.75
CA LEU A 159 -1.73 3.35 2.60
C LEU A 159 -1.33 3.12 1.16
N TYR A 160 -2.30 3.09 0.25
CA TYR A 160 -2.03 2.97 -1.18
C TYR A 160 -1.14 4.11 -1.68
N ARG A 161 -1.39 5.31 -1.15
CA ARG A 161 -0.66 6.53 -1.44
C ARG A 161 0.71 6.63 -0.73
N GLY A 162 1.04 5.67 0.15
CA GLY A 162 2.30 5.63 0.90
C GLY A 162 2.32 6.48 2.17
N ASP A 163 1.20 7.07 2.58
CA ASP A 163 1.05 7.88 3.78
C ASP A 163 0.70 7.00 5.01
N GLU A 164 1.63 6.14 5.42
CA GLU A 164 1.39 5.12 6.45
C GLU A 164 0.96 5.67 7.81
N ARG A 165 1.48 6.84 8.23
CA ARG A 165 1.18 7.45 9.53
C ARG A 165 -0.27 7.92 9.60
N GLU A 166 -0.71 8.65 8.58
CA GLU A 166 -2.08 9.12 8.43
C GLU A 166 -3.05 7.94 8.37
N ALA A 167 -2.68 6.91 7.62
CA ALA A 167 -3.46 5.70 7.55
C ALA A 167 -3.65 5.00 8.90
N GLU A 168 -2.57 4.85 9.68
CA GLU A 168 -2.63 4.21 10.99
C GLU A 168 -3.62 4.93 11.92
N VAL A 169 -3.59 6.27 11.96
CA VAL A 169 -4.54 7.08 12.74
C VAL A 169 -5.98 6.84 12.29
N LEU A 170 -6.23 6.81 10.99
CA LEU A 170 -7.58 6.61 10.43
C LEU A 170 -8.09 5.19 10.67
N LEU A 171 -7.24 4.18 10.51
CA LEU A 171 -7.59 2.78 10.73
C LEU A 171 -7.85 2.50 12.21
N GLN A 172 -7.10 3.12 13.12
CA GLN A 172 -7.35 3.05 14.55
C GLN A 172 -8.73 3.62 14.89
N ARG A 173 -9.08 4.79 14.34
CA ARG A 173 -10.43 5.36 14.46
C ARG A 173 -11.51 4.47 13.82
N ALA A 174 -11.20 3.78 12.73
CA ALA A 174 -12.13 2.84 12.10
C ALA A 174 -12.45 1.66 13.01
N VAL A 175 -11.45 1.08 13.68
CA VAL A 175 -11.64 0.00 14.67
C VAL A 175 -12.36 0.50 15.93
N GLU A 176 -12.13 1.74 16.35
CA GLU A 176 -12.86 2.34 17.47
C GLU A 176 -14.34 2.57 17.15
N ALA A 177 -14.65 2.96 15.91
CA ALA A 177 -16.01 3.15 15.44
C ALA A 177 -16.74 1.81 15.24
N ASP A 178 -16.05 0.81 14.70
CA ASP A 178 -16.56 -0.54 14.48
C ASP A 178 -15.46 -1.58 14.74
N PRO A 179 -15.47 -2.22 15.93
CA PRO A 179 -14.51 -3.26 16.30
C PRO A 179 -14.59 -4.53 15.44
N THR A 180 -15.62 -4.68 14.62
CA THR A 180 -15.82 -5.85 13.75
C THR A 180 -15.22 -5.67 12.35
N GLN A 181 -14.60 -4.51 12.07
CA GLN A 181 -13.90 -4.25 10.82
C GLN A 181 -12.61 -5.07 10.71
N ILE A 182 -12.75 -6.33 10.28
CA ILE A 182 -11.66 -7.30 10.06
C ILE A 182 -10.52 -6.67 9.26
N LEU A 183 -10.86 -5.93 8.21
CA LEU A 183 -9.85 -5.35 7.35
C LEU A 183 -9.04 -4.24 8.05
N ALA A 184 -9.67 -3.39 8.86
CA ALA A 184 -8.95 -2.37 9.62
C ALA A 184 -7.96 -3.01 10.60
N LEU A 185 -8.38 -4.10 11.26
CA LEU A 185 -7.52 -4.91 12.12
C LEU A 185 -6.33 -5.52 11.35
N LYS A 186 -6.58 -6.08 10.16
CA LYS A 186 -5.52 -6.62 9.28
C LYS A 186 -4.51 -5.54 8.92
N LEU A 187 -4.96 -4.39 8.42
CA LEU A 187 -4.08 -3.30 7.99
C LEU A 187 -3.24 -2.75 9.16
N LEU A 188 -3.83 -2.56 10.35
CA LEU A 188 -3.08 -2.17 11.55
C LEU A 188 -2.07 -3.24 11.99
N GLY A 189 -2.46 -4.51 11.95
CA GLY A 189 -1.57 -5.63 12.25
C GLY A 189 -0.36 -5.69 11.30
N GLU A 190 -0.59 -5.46 10.01
CA GLU A 190 0.47 -5.40 8.99
C GLU A 190 1.44 -4.23 9.23
N ILE A 191 0.92 -3.03 9.54
CA ILE A 191 1.74 -1.86 9.87
C ILE A 191 2.64 -2.17 11.07
N ALA A 192 2.07 -2.70 12.15
CA ALA A 192 2.81 -3.07 13.34
C ALA A 192 3.84 -4.17 13.06
N TYR A 193 3.48 -5.19 12.28
CA TYR A 193 4.36 -6.29 11.92
C TYR A 193 5.61 -5.80 11.18
N ARG A 194 5.46 -4.93 10.17
CA ARG A 194 6.60 -4.36 9.42
C ARG A 194 7.53 -3.51 10.27
N ARG A 195 6.99 -2.88 11.32
CA ARG A 195 7.77 -2.10 12.29
C ARG A 195 8.47 -2.98 13.34
N ASP A 196 8.38 -4.31 13.20
CA ASP A 196 8.87 -5.29 14.17
C ASP A 196 8.20 -5.20 15.55
N ASP A 197 7.01 -4.58 15.61
CA ASP A 197 6.20 -4.53 16.81
C ASP A 197 5.24 -5.71 16.85
N LEU A 198 5.78 -6.90 17.15
CA LEU A 198 5.00 -8.12 17.26
C LEU A 198 3.98 -8.07 18.41
N GLN A 199 4.24 -7.25 19.44
CA GLN A 199 3.34 -7.07 20.58
C GLN A 199 2.08 -6.30 20.17
N ALA A 200 2.22 -5.30 19.30
CA ALA A 200 1.07 -4.61 18.71
C ALA A 200 0.42 -5.41 17.56
N ALA A 201 1.19 -6.14 16.76
CA ALA A 201 0.68 -6.87 15.59
C ALA A 201 -0.20 -8.07 15.99
N ARG A 202 0.27 -8.89 16.93
CA ARG A 202 -0.40 -10.12 17.37
C ARG A 202 -1.87 -9.93 17.76
N PRO A 203 -2.24 -9.04 18.71
CA PRO A 203 -3.63 -8.90 19.14
C PRO A 203 -4.56 -8.44 18.01
N ARG A 204 -4.04 -7.74 16.99
CA ARG A 204 -4.84 -7.32 15.82
C ARG A 204 -5.19 -8.50 14.94
N PHE A 205 -4.22 -9.37 14.62
CA PHE A 205 -4.48 -10.59 13.85
C PHE A 205 -5.30 -11.62 14.63
N GLU A 206 -5.08 -11.77 15.94
CA GLU A 206 -5.93 -12.61 16.79
C GLU A 206 -7.39 -12.13 16.75
N SER A 207 -7.61 -10.81 16.79
CA SER A 207 -8.96 -10.22 16.69
C SER A 207 -9.58 -10.45 15.32
N ALA A 208 -8.82 -10.24 14.24
CA ALA A 208 -9.27 -10.52 12.89
C ALA A 208 -9.65 -12.01 12.71
N LEU A 209 -8.85 -12.93 13.25
CA LEU A 209 -9.10 -14.38 13.16
C LEU A 209 -10.31 -14.82 14.00
N ARG A 210 -10.59 -14.16 15.13
CA ARG A 210 -11.81 -14.43 15.91
C ARG A 210 -13.07 -14.03 15.14
N LEU A 211 -13.00 -12.96 14.35
CA LEU A 211 -14.13 -12.44 13.58
C LEU A 211 -14.36 -13.24 12.29
N ASP A 212 -13.29 -13.68 11.61
CA ASP A 212 -13.34 -14.63 10.51
C ASP A 212 -12.34 -15.77 10.73
N PRO A 213 -12.79 -16.88 11.36
CA PRO A 213 -11.94 -18.05 11.58
C PRO A 213 -11.49 -18.74 10.31
N SER A 214 -12.09 -18.45 9.14
CA SER A 214 -11.78 -19.10 7.87
C SER A 214 -10.72 -18.36 7.05
N ASP A 215 -10.35 -17.13 7.43
CA ASP A 215 -9.34 -16.33 6.74
C ASP A 215 -7.94 -16.97 6.86
N VAL A 216 -7.56 -17.71 5.81
CA VAL A 216 -6.28 -18.39 5.71
C VAL A 216 -5.11 -17.41 5.79
N ALA A 217 -5.23 -16.22 5.18
CA ALA A 217 -4.15 -15.25 5.17
C ALA A 217 -3.89 -14.65 6.56
N VAL A 218 -4.96 -14.42 7.33
CA VAL A 218 -4.85 -13.99 8.73
C VAL A 218 -4.22 -15.09 9.59
N ARG A 219 -4.63 -16.35 9.39
CA ARG A 219 -4.06 -17.48 10.12
C ARG A 219 -2.57 -17.64 9.83
N GLU A 220 -2.17 -17.67 8.56
CA GLU A 220 -0.77 -17.76 8.14
C GLU A 220 0.07 -16.62 8.71
N ARG A 221 -0.47 -15.39 8.73
CA ARG A 221 0.24 -14.26 9.33
C ARG A 221 0.36 -14.39 10.84
N LEU A 222 -0.69 -14.85 11.52
CA LEU A 222 -0.63 -15.07 12.96
C LEU A 222 0.37 -16.18 13.30
N ASP A 223 0.38 -17.29 12.54
CA ASP A 223 1.35 -18.38 12.71
C ASP A 223 2.79 -17.87 12.56
N LEU A 224 3.04 -17.00 11.57
CA LEU A 224 4.33 -16.35 11.36
C LEU A 224 4.72 -15.46 12.56
N ILE A 225 3.79 -14.63 13.04
CA ILE A 225 4.01 -13.77 14.21
C ILE A 225 4.28 -14.61 15.46
N LEU A 226 3.56 -15.71 15.65
CA LEU A 226 3.75 -16.62 16.77
C LEU A 226 5.06 -17.39 16.68
N ALA A 227 5.49 -17.80 15.49
CA ALA A 227 6.80 -18.39 15.27
C ALA A 227 7.92 -17.40 15.61
N GLU A 228 7.84 -16.16 15.09
CA GLU A 228 8.79 -15.09 15.39
C GLU A 228 8.77 -14.66 16.86
N ALA A 229 7.62 -14.72 17.54
CA ALA A 229 7.48 -14.43 18.96
C ALA A 229 7.96 -15.59 19.84
N GLY A 230 7.72 -16.84 19.44
CA GLY A 230 8.14 -18.05 20.14
C GLY A 230 9.64 -18.28 20.07
N ALA A 231 10.29 -17.86 18.98
CA ALA A 231 11.75 -17.82 18.84
C ALA A 231 12.43 -16.84 19.83
N GLN A 232 11.67 -16.01 20.57
CA GLN A 232 12.23 -14.96 21.44
C GLN A 232 12.79 -15.41 22.79
N ARG A 233 12.92 -16.72 23.05
CA ARG A 233 13.33 -17.24 24.37
C ARG A 233 14.74 -16.79 24.82
N ASP A 234 15.63 -16.42 23.90
CA ASP A 234 16.94 -15.78 24.17
C ASP A 234 17.29 -14.76 23.07
N VAL A 235 16.31 -13.95 22.67
CA VAL A 235 16.56 -12.87 21.69
C VAL A 235 17.19 -11.67 22.37
N ARG A 236 18.36 -11.30 21.85
CA ARG A 236 19.15 -10.14 22.26
C ARG A 236 19.03 -9.06 21.20
N ARG A 237 19.33 -7.83 21.61
CA ARG A 237 19.23 -6.64 20.75
C ARG A 237 20.52 -5.84 20.78
N LEU A 238 20.97 -5.39 19.62
CA LEU A 238 22.06 -4.43 19.47
C LEU A 238 21.61 -3.14 18.79
N GLU A 239 21.99 -2.06 19.46
CA GLU A 239 21.74 -0.64 19.20
C GLU A 239 22.72 0.08 18.29
N SER A 240 22.27 0.70 17.19
CA SER A 240 22.91 1.90 16.66
C SER A 240 21.92 3.07 16.62
N ARG A 241 22.33 4.20 16.03
CA ARG A 241 21.42 5.34 15.80
C ARG A 241 20.36 5.00 14.75
N HIS A 242 20.70 4.22 13.73
CA HIS A 242 19.84 4.02 12.55
C HIS A 242 19.31 2.59 12.40
N PHE A 243 19.85 1.62 13.14
CA PHE A 243 19.47 0.22 13.05
C PHE A 243 19.29 -0.41 14.43
N THR A 244 18.34 -1.34 14.52
CA THR A 244 18.15 -2.23 15.67
C THR A 244 18.32 -3.66 15.20
N VAL A 245 19.39 -4.34 15.65
CA VAL A 245 19.67 -5.73 15.25
C VAL A 245 19.20 -6.69 16.33
N ARG A 246 18.33 -7.62 15.95
CA ARG A 246 17.85 -8.72 16.78
C ARG A 246 18.52 -10.01 16.36
N PHE A 247 18.93 -10.80 17.35
CA PHE A 247 19.63 -12.07 17.15
C PHE A 247 19.40 -13.00 18.34
N GLU A 248 19.63 -14.29 18.13
CA GLU A 248 19.44 -15.33 19.15
C GLU A 248 20.77 -15.72 19.79
N GLY A 249 20.79 -15.84 21.12
CA GLY A 249 21.92 -16.34 21.90
C GLY A 249 23.15 -15.43 21.93
N GLU A 250 24.13 -15.79 22.77
CA GLU A 250 25.41 -15.06 22.85
C GLU A 250 26.26 -15.23 21.59
N GLN A 251 26.18 -16.37 20.91
CA GLN A 251 26.87 -16.65 19.66
C GLN A 251 26.47 -15.69 18.54
N GLY A 252 25.22 -15.18 18.55
CA GLY A 252 24.72 -14.23 17.55
C GLY A 252 25.26 -12.80 17.73
N LYS A 253 25.90 -12.49 18.87
CA LYS A 253 26.36 -11.13 19.20
C LYS A 253 27.46 -10.64 18.26
N ALA A 254 28.46 -11.46 17.98
CA ALA A 254 29.55 -11.08 17.09
C ALA A 254 29.06 -10.88 15.63
N PRO A 255 28.24 -11.78 15.05
CA PRO A 255 27.53 -11.52 13.79
C PRO A 255 26.72 -10.23 13.80
N ALA A 256 25.92 -9.99 14.84
CA ALA A 256 25.10 -8.81 14.96
C ALA A 256 25.92 -7.51 14.99
N GLN A 257 27.06 -7.49 15.69
CA GLN A 257 28.00 -6.35 15.66
C GLN A 257 28.58 -6.12 14.26
N ALA A 258 28.96 -7.19 13.56
CA ALA A 258 29.54 -7.11 12.23
C ALA A 258 28.54 -6.63 11.17
N VAL A 259 27.28 -7.06 11.28
CA VAL A 259 26.15 -6.59 10.46
C VAL A 259 25.85 -5.12 10.75
N LEU A 260 25.75 -4.76 12.03
CA LEU A 260 25.46 -3.39 12.45
C LEU A 260 26.51 -2.39 11.93
N ALA A 261 27.79 -2.70 12.06
CA ALA A 261 28.87 -1.86 11.56
C ALA A 261 28.83 -1.68 10.04
N ARG A 262 28.54 -2.75 9.29
CA ARG A 262 28.43 -2.71 7.83
C ARG A 262 27.21 -1.91 7.36
N LEU A 263 26.07 -2.07 8.02
CA LEU A 263 24.87 -1.29 7.72
C LEU A 263 25.09 0.21 7.96
N GLU A 264 25.79 0.59 9.03
CA GLU A 264 26.15 2.00 9.25
C GLU A 264 27.13 2.53 8.18
N SER A 265 28.08 1.71 7.71
CA SER A 265 28.95 2.07 6.58
C SER A 265 28.16 2.23 5.27
N ALA A 266 27.33 1.24 4.95
CA ALA A 266 26.46 1.24 3.77
C ALA A 266 25.54 2.47 3.78
N ARG A 267 24.94 2.79 4.94
CA ARG A 267 24.15 4.01 5.14
C ARG A 267 24.92 5.27 4.81
N GLN A 268 26.13 5.42 5.33
CA GLN A 268 26.95 6.62 5.07
C GLN A 268 27.27 6.76 3.58
N GLU A 269 27.70 5.68 2.94
CA GLU A 269 28.12 5.70 1.53
C GLU A 269 26.94 5.88 0.58
N ILE A 270 25.93 5.01 0.67
CA ILE A 270 24.76 4.98 -0.21
C ILE A 270 23.90 6.22 0.05
N GLY A 271 23.70 6.59 1.31
CA GLY A 271 22.94 7.79 1.64
C GLY A 271 23.62 9.08 1.16
N ARG A 272 24.97 9.16 1.22
CA ARG A 272 25.70 10.29 0.61
C ARG A 272 25.59 10.29 -0.92
N ARG A 273 25.62 9.12 -1.54
CA ARG A 273 25.49 8.93 -2.99
C ARG A 273 24.11 9.37 -3.51
N TRP A 274 23.05 9.11 -2.75
CA TRP A 274 21.70 9.49 -3.14
C TRP A 274 21.19 10.79 -2.48
N GLY A 275 21.95 11.35 -1.53
CA GLY A 275 21.57 12.55 -0.79
C GLY A 275 20.34 12.38 0.08
N VAL A 276 19.98 11.14 0.42
CA VAL A 276 18.76 10.80 1.17
C VAL A 276 19.07 9.70 2.16
N TYR A 277 18.28 9.65 3.24
CA TYR A 277 18.43 8.69 4.30
C TYR A 277 17.04 8.24 4.78
N PRO A 278 16.87 6.97 5.17
CA PRO A 278 15.71 6.53 5.95
C PRO A 278 15.52 7.41 7.20
N ASP A 279 14.28 7.85 7.44
CA ASP A 279 13.92 8.71 8.58
C ASP A 279 13.57 7.91 9.84
N ARG A 280 13.47 6.58 9.70
CA ARG A 280 13.20 5.65 10.79
C ARG A 280 14.42 4.81 11.11
N LYS A 281 14.40 4.26 12.33
CA LYS A 281 15.32 3.19 12.70
C LYS A 281 14.88 1.90 12.02
N ILE A 282 15.78 1.26 11.26
CA ILE A 282 15.46 0.05 10.49
C ILE A 282 15.67 -1.19 11.40
N PRO A 283 14.64 -2.02 11.60
CA PRO A 283 14.80 -3.31 12.27
C PRO A 283 15.59 -4.27 11.38
N VAL A 284 16.50 -5.02 12.00
CA VAL A 284 17.30 -6.05 11.36
C VAL A 284 17.12 -7.34 12.16
N VAL A 285 16.78 -8.43 11.49
CA VAL A 285 16.56 -9.73 12.12
C VAL A 285 17.58 -10.73 11.58
N LEU A 286 18.42 -11.25 12.48
CA LEU A 286 19.36 -12.33 12.19
C LEU A 286 18.73 -13.65 12.65
N SER A 287 18.34 -14.48 11.68
CA SER A 287 17.73 -15.79 11.93
C SER A 287 18.80 -16.88 12.05
N ALA A 288 18.67 -17.80 13.00
CA ALA A 288 19.53 -18.97 13.07
C ALA A 288 19.50 -19.79 11.76
N GLY A 289 20.58 -20.55 11.49
CA GLY A 289 20.71 -21.32 10.24
C GLY A 289 19.49 -22.20 9.96
N GLY A 290 18.94 -22.12 8.74
CA GLY A 290 17.80 -22.91 8.29
C GLY A 290 16.42 -22.27 8.46
N THR A 291 16.23 -21.35 9.42
CA THR A 291 14.90 -20.76 9.69
C THR A 291 14.62 -19.47 8.93
N PHE A 292 15.62 -18.90 8.25
CA PHE A 292 15.48 -17.66 7.47
C PHE A 292 14.39 -17.79 6.39
N HIS A 293 14.46 -18.79 5.52
CA HIS A 293 13.49 -18.92 4.42
C HIS A 293 12.06 -19.16 4.92
N GLU A 294 11.92 -19.90 6.03
CA GLU A 294 10.62 -20.17 6.66
C GLU A 294 10.03 -18.92 7.32
N HIS A 295 10.80 -18.24 8.20
CA HIS A 295 10.34 -17.07 8.94
C HIS A 295 10.31 -15.77 8.12
N ALA A 296 11.13 -15.65 7.08
CA ALA A 296 11.10 -14.52 6.15
C ALA A 296 10.13 -14.77 4.99
N GLN A 297 9.62 -16.00 4.84
CA GLN A 297 8.92 -16.46 3.64
C GLN A 297 9.70 -16.12 2.35
N ALA A 298 11.03 -16.13 2.45
CA ALA A 298 11.93 -15.72 1.38
C ALA A 298 12.13 -16.89 0.40
N PRO A 299 12.26 -16.62 -0.91
CA PRO A 299 12.63 -17.65 -1.88
C PRO A 299 13.95 -18.33 -1.51
N ASP A 300 14.11 -19.62 -1.81
CA ASP A 300 15.31 -20.40 -1.44
C ASP A 300 16.65 -19.80 -1.94
N TRP A 301 16.60 -18.91 -2.93
CA TRP A 301 17.77 -18.23 -3.48
C TRP A 301 18.12 -16.91 -2.78
N ALA A 302 17.22 -16.40 -1.93
CA ALA A 302 17.38 -15.11 -1.27
C ALA A 302 18.48 -15.19 -0.20
N GLN A 303 19.46 -14.29 -0.28
CA GLN A 303 20.54 -14.19 0.72
C GLN A 303 20.26 -13.11 1.78
N GLY A 304 19.22 -12.32 1.55
CA GLY A 304 18.63 -11.32 2.42
C GLY A 304 17.21 -11.05 1.94
N LEU A 305 16.41 -10.37 2.76
CA LEU A 305 15.10 -9.89 2.37
C LEU A 305 14.81 -8.58 3.11
N PHE A 306 14.28 -7.61 2.38
CA PHE A 306 13.68 -6.42 2.94
C PHE A 306 12.14 -6.46 2.83
N ASP A 307 11.45 -6.50 3.97
CA ASP A 307 9.98 -6.52 4.06
C ASP A 307 9.42 -5.35 4.91
N GLY A 308 10.26 -4.34 5.14
CA GLY A 308 10.11 -3.34 6.21
C GLY A 308 11.17 -3.51 7.30
N LYS A 309 11.64 -4.75 7.47
CA LYS A 309 12.83 -5.15 8.23
C LYS A 309 13.87 -5.70 7.27
N ILE A 310 15.15 -5.61 7.60
CA ILE A 310 16.20 -6.35 6.90
C ILE A 310 16.34 -7.70 7.58
N ARG A 311 16.15 -8.79 6.84
CA ARG A 311 16.24 -10.17 7.34
C ARG A 311 17.43 -10.86 6.71
N LEU A 312 18.20 -11.57 7.53
CA LEU A 312 19.41 -12.27 7.07
C LEU A 312 19.56 -13.61 7.80
N PRO A 313 20.10 -14.64 7.15
CA PRO A 313 20.58 -15.82 7.83
C PRO A 313 21.85 -15.47 8.64
N ALA A 314 21.89 -15.85 9.91
CA ALA A 314 23.04 -15.67 10.80
C ALA A 314 24.22 -16.55 10.37
N GLU A 315 23.92 -17.74 9.83
CA GLU A 315 24.88 -18.68 9.28
C GLU A 315 25.08 -18.48 7.76
N GLY A 316 26.28 -18.75 7.25
CA GLY A 316 26.60 -18.59 5.82
C GLY A 316 26.94 -17.16 5.43
N ALA A 317 26.08 -16.18 5.76
CA ALA A 317 26.30 -14.77 5.45
C ALA A 317 27.61 -14.24 6.10
N MET A 318 28.01 -14.79 7.25
CA MET A 318 29.23 -14.38 7.96
C MET A 318 30.53 -15.03 7.44
N ARG A 319 30.45 -16.05 6.57
CA ARG A 319 31.65 -16.78 6.10
C ARG A 319 32.41 -16.01 5.03
N ASP A 320 31.69 -15.23 4.21
CA ASP A 320 32.26 -14.37 3.19
C ASP A 320 31.87 -12.91 3.48
N ARG A 321 32.86 -12.12 3.94
CA ARG A 321 32.67 -10.72 4.30
C ARG A 321 32.27 -9.85 3.11
N VAL A 322 32.70 -10.20 1.90
CA VAL A 322 32.39 -9.44 0.68
C VAL A 322 30.96 -9.74 0.25
N ALA A 323 30.57 -11.02 0.26
CA ALA A 323 29.18 -11.40 0.01
C ALA A 323 28.21 -10.79 1.03
N LEU A 324 28.58 -10.75 2.31
CA LEU A 324 27.78 -10.09 3.34
C LEU A 324 27.59 -8.60 3.06
N ASP A 325 28.67 -7.89 2.78
CA ASP A 325 28.63 -6.45 2.52
C ASP A 325 27.74 -6.14 1.30
N ARG A 326 27.86 -6.97 0.26
CA ARG A 326 27.02 -6.93 -0.93
C ARG A 326 25.53 -7.03 -0.60
N VAL A 327 25.13 -8.07 0.15
CA VAL A 327 23.74 -8.29 0.54
C VAL A 327 23.24 -7.14 1.42
N LEU A 328 24.02 -6.70 2.41
CA LEU A 328 23.62 -5.60 3.29
C LEU A 328 23.41 -4.27 2.56
N ARG A 329 24.27 -3.96 1.59
CA ARG A 329 24.11 -2.79 0.71
C ARG A 329 22.85 -2.91 -0.14
N HIS A 330 22.58 -4.10 -0.67
CA HIS A 330 21.38 -4.40 -1.45
C HIS A 330 20.11 -4.15 -0.60
N GLU A 331 19.99 -4.82 0.54
CA GLU A 331 18.80 -4.69 1.41
C GLU A 331 18.64 -3.28 2.00
N TYR A 332 19.75 -2.60 2.35
CA TYR A 332 19.69 -1.20 2.78
C TYR A 332 19.18 -0.28 1.67
N THR A 333 19.54 -0.55 0.41
CA THR A 333 19.08 0.26 -0.72
C THR A 333 17.57 0.16 -0.88
N HIS A 334 16.97 -1.02 -0.71
CA HIS A 334 15.51 -1.15 -0.68
C HIS A 334 14.88 -0.33 0.44
N ALA A 335 15.47 -0.32 1.64
CA ALA A 335 14.97 0.49 2.74
C ALA A 335 15.01 1.99 2.43
N LEU A 336 16.11 2.47 1.82
CA LEU A 336 16.25 3.84 1.39
C LEU A 336 15.26 4.21 0.28
N VAL A 337 15.11 3.37 -0.73
CA VAL A 337 14.17 3.60 -1.84
C VAL A 337 12.73 3.61 -1.30
N GLN A 338 12.33 2.60 -0.53
CA GLN A 338 10.98 2.51 0.02
C GLN A 338 10.61 3.73 0.86
N ASP A 339 11.48 4.15 1.79
CA ASP A 339 11.20 5.32 2.64
C ASP A 339 11.15 6.60 1.79
N ARG A 340 12.07 6.77 0.82
CA ARG A 340 12.14 8.01 0.03
C ARG A 340 10.99 8.16 -0.95
N THR A 341 10.60 7.07 -1.59
CA THR A 341 9.53 7.03 -2.59
C THR A 341 8.17 6.66 -2.00
N ARG A 342 8.08 6.49 -0.67
CA ARG A 342 6.87 6.03 0.04
C ARG A 342 6.31 4.71 -0.53
N GLY A 343 7.19 3.83 -0.99
CA GLY A 343 6.83 2.56 -1.63
C GLY A 343 6.31 2.67 -3.07
N LEU A 344 6.32 3.85 -3.69
CA LEU A 344 5.82 4.07 -5.05
C LEU A 344 6.88 3.83 -6.16
N ALA A 345 8.10 3.44 -5.80
CA ALA A 345 9.12 3.10 -6.78
C ALA A 345 8.74 1.79 -7.51
N PRO A 346 8.83 1.75 -8.86
CA PRO A 346 8.74 0.51 -9.62
C PRO A 346 9.78 -0.50 -9.15
N THR A 347 9.42 -1.80 -9.15
CA THR A 347 10.33 -2.87 -8.73
C THR A 347 11.66 -2.82 -9.48
N TRP A 348 11.64 -2.63 -10.80
CA TRP A 348 12.89 -2.54 -11.58
C TRP A 348 13.84 -1.43 -11.12
N LEU A 349 13.31 -0.28 -10.68
CA LEU A 349 14.15 0.82 -10.22
C LEU A 349 14.76 0.48 -8.87
N SER A 350 13.96 -0.07 -7.96
CA SER A 350 14.41 -0.51 -6.64
C SER A 350 15.50 -1.58 -6.74
N GLU A 351 15.25 -2.63 -7.53
CA GLU A 351 16.17 -3.76 -7.74
C GLU A 351 17.43 -3.33 -8.49
N GLY A 352 17.29 -2.54 -9.55
CA GLY A 352 18.43 -2.05 -10.31
C GLY A 352 19.33 -1.13 -9.49
N LEU A 353 18.76 -0.28 -8.64
CA LEU A 353 19.54 0.56 -7.71
C LEU A 353 20.21 -0.26 -6.62
N ALA A 354 19.54 -1.29 -6.08
CA ALA A 354 20.11 -2.20 -5.10
C ALA A 354 21.33 -2.92 -5.68
N ILE A 355 21.22 -3.48 -6.89
CA ILE A 355 22.33 -4.08 -7.64
C ILE A 355 23.44 -3.05 -7.92
N ALA A 356 23.10 -1.82 -8.32
CA ALA A 356 24.09 -0.76 -8.57
C ALA A 356 24.83 -0.29 -7.30
N CYS A 357 24.30 -0.60 -6.11
CA CYS A 357 24.90 -0.27 -4.82
C CYS A 357 25.69 -1.43 -4.20
N GLU A 358 25.70 -2.62 -4.82
CA GLU A 358 26.41 -3.81 -4.36
C GLU A 358 27.95 -3.69 -4.37
N GLY A 359 28.51 -2.65 -5.01
CA GLY A 359 29.95 -2.43 -5.08
C GLY A 359 30.69 -3.38 -6.04
N ARG A 360 29.97 -4.02 -6.96
CA ARG A 360 30.53 -4.90 -8.00
C ARG A 360 30.19 -4.43 -9.41
N ALA A 361 30.90 -4.96 -10.40
CA ALA A 361 30.54 -4.78 -11.80
C ALA A 361 29.27 -5.59 -12.16
N THR A 362 28.52 -5.05 -13.11
CA THR A 362 27.27 -5.62 -13.66
C THR A 362 27.49 -6.36 -14.99
N ASP A 363 28.70 -6.89 -15.23
CA ASP A 363 29.05 -7.60 -16.47
C ASP A 363 28.15 -8.81 -16.74
N ARG A 364 27.81 -9.55 -15.68
CA ARG A 364 26.93 -10.72 -15.76
C ARG A 364 25.52 -10.32 -16.20
N GLU A 365 24.96 -9.28 -15.60
CA GLU A 365 23.65 -8.75 -15.94
C GLU A 365 23.63 -8.25 -17.39
N ARG A 366 24.67 -7.51 -17.81
CA ARG A 366 24.83 -7.10 -19.22
C ARG A 366 24.87 -8.27 -20.17
N GLN A 367 25.63 -9.33 -19.85
CA GLN A 367 25.72 -10.52 -20.69
C GLN A 367 24.37 -11.25 -20.80
N ILE A 368 23.61 -11.37 -19.71
CA ILE A 368 22.26 -11.96 -19.73
C ILE A 368 21.36 -11.16 -20.67
N VAL A 369 21.32 -9.83 -20.53
CA VAL A 369 20.51 -8.94 -21.37
C VAL A 369 20.94 -9.02 -22.85
N GLN A 370 22.23 -9.02 -23.15
CA GLN A 370 22.75 -9.07 -24.53
C GLN A 370 22.56 -10.43 -25.22
N SER A 371 22.57 -11.52 -24.45
CA SER A 371 22.38 -12.88 -24.96
C SER A 371 20.91 -13.30 -25.04
N SER A 372 19.99 -12.52 -24.46
CA SER A 372 18.58 -12.84 -24.47
C SER A 372 17.95 -12.55 -25.83
N ASN A 373 17.11 -13.48 -26.30
CA ASN A 373 16.35 -13.33 -27.55
C ASN A 373 15.10 -12.45 -27.39
N HIS A 374 14.74 -12.11 -26.15
CA HIS A 374 13.64 -11.19 -25.85
C HIS A 374 13.99 -10.35 -24.61
N LEU A 375 13.26 -9.25 -24.42
CA LEU A 375 13.36 -8.35 -23.27
C LEU A 375 11.96 -8.08 -22.72
N ILE A 376 11.82 -7.94 -21.41
CA ILE A 376 10.55 -7.71 -20.74
C ILE A 376 10.20 -6.22 -20.87
N PRO A 377 8.98 -5.85 -21.31
CA PRO A 377 8.57 -4.46 -21.33
C PRO A 377 8.73 -3.80 -19.96
N ILE A 378 9.35 -2.62 -19.90
CA ILE A 378 9.71 -2.00 -18.60
C ILE A 378 8.48 -1.71 -17.74
N ARG A 379 7.31 -1.51 -18.37
CA ARG A 379 6.02 -1.35 -17.70
C ARG A 379 5.58 -2.61 -16.95
N GLU A 380 5.91 -3.80 -17.47
CA GLU A 380 5.62 -5.07 -16.81
C GLU A 380 6.54 -5.30 -15.61
N LEU A 381 7.72 -4.66 -15.59
CA LEU A 381 8.65 -4.67 -14.47
C LEU A 381 8.32 -3.66 -13.35
N HIS A 382 7.18 -2.95 -13.44
CA HIS A 382 6.71 -2.11 -12.33
C HIS A 382 6.21 -2.94 -11.16
N GLY A 383 5.54 -4.06 -11.44
CA GLY A 383 4.96 -4.96 -10.45
C GLY A 383 5.98 -5.88 -9.79
N SER A 384 5.52 -6.74 -8.88
CA SER A 384 6.37 -7.73 -8.21
C SER A 384 6.90 -8.75 -9.22
N PHE A 385 8.22 -9.00 -9.24
CA PHE A 385 8.81 -10.02 -10.11
C PHE A 385 8.31 -11.44 -9.83
N LEU A 386 7.72 -11.68 -8.66
CA LEU A 386 7.12 -12.97 -8.33
C LEU A 386 5.82 -13.27 -9.10
N THR A 387 5.24 -12.27 -9.78
CA THR A 387 4.11 -12.50 -10.71
C THR A 387 4.57 -12.92 -12.09
N LEU A 388 5.86 -12.76 -12.41
CA LEU A 388 6.44 -13.19 -13.67
C LEU A 388 6.64 -14.72 -13.70
N PRO A 389 6.70 -15.34 -14.88
CA PRO A 389 7.17 -16.71 -15.02
C PRO A 389 8.52 -16.90 -14.33
N ARG A 390 8.70 -18.00 -13.57
CA ARG A 390 9.97 -18.27 -12.85
C ARG A 390 11.21 -18.24 -13.75
N THR A 391 11.04 -18.57 -15.03
CA THR A 391 12.10 -18.54 -16.04
C THR A 391 12.52 -17.12 -16.45
N GLU A 392 11.66 -16.13 -16.25
CA GLU A 392 11.91 -14.72 -16.61
C GLU A 392 12.49 -13.91 -15.44
N VAL A 393 12.33 -14.36 -14.20
CA VAL A 393 12.83 -13.64 -13.01
C VAL A 393 14.32 -13.28 -13.12
N PRO A 394 15.25 -14.18 -13.53
CA PRO A 394 16.65 -13.79 -13.70
C PRO A 394 16.88 -12.72 -14.76
N LEU A 395 16.07 -12.70 -15.83
CA LEU A 395 16.12 -11.68 -16.86
C LEU A 395 15.61 -10.34 -16.32
N ALA A 396 14.51 -10.33 -15.55
CA ALA A 396 13.98 -9.13 -14.91
C ALA A 396 15.01 -8.43 -14.00
N TYR A 397 15.75 -9.19 -13.20
CA TYR A 397 16.86 -8.66 -12.39
C TYR A 397 17.98 -8.07 -13.26
N ALA A 398 18.37 -8.79 -14.32
CA ALA A 398 19.44 -8.36 -15.21
C ALA A 398 19.06 -7.08 -16.00
N GLU A 399 17.84 -7.01 -16.50
CA GLU A 399 17.29 -5.82 -17.17
C GLU A 399 17.23 -4.63 -16.22
N SER A 400 16.75 -4.83 -15.00
CA SER A 400 16.71 -3.78 -13.97
C SER A 400 18.07 -3.16 -13.73
N ALA A 401 19.10 -3.99 -13.57
CA ALA A 401 20.48 -3.53 -13.42
C ALA A 401 20.99 -2.78 -14.66
N ALA A 402 20.74 -3.31 -15.86
CA ALA A 402 21.18 -2.70 -17.11
C ALA A 402 20.48 -1.36 -17.39
N VAL A 403 19.19 -1.25 -17.06
CA VAL A 403 18.39 -0.04 -17.20
C VAL A 403 18.85 1.04 -16.21
N VAL A 404 19.07 0.69 -14.94
CA VAL A 404 19.59 1.64 -13.95
C VAL A 404 21.01 2.09 -14.28
N GLU A 405 21.86 1.18 -14.76
CA GLU A 405 23.18 1.53 -15.26
C GLU A 405 23.09 2.52 -16.42
N TYR A 406 22.17 2.29 -17.37
CA TYR A 406 21.91 3.21 -18.46
C TYR A 406 21.49 4.59 -17.95
N LEU A 407 20.54 4.66 -17.01
CA LEU A 407 20.09 5.92 -16.41
C LEU A 407 21.23 6.69 -15.76
N LEU A 408 22.06 6.00 -14.97
CA LEU A 408 23.22 6.59 -14.30
C LEU A 408 24.22 7.13 -15.30
N ARG A 409 24.54 6.39 -16.37
CA ARG A 409 25.47 6.84 -17.41
C ARG A 409 24.91 8.02 -18.23
N ARG A 410 23.61 8.03 -18.51
CA ARG A 410 22.97 9.01 -19.41
C ARG A 410 22.58 10.31 -18.71
N HIS A 411 22.07 10.23 -17.48
CA HIS A 411 21.49 11.36 -16.75
C HIS A 411 22.27 11.70 -15.46
N GLY A 412 23.21 10.84 -15.04
CA GLY A 412 24.03 11.06 -13.85
C GLY A 412 23.28 10.75 -12.54
N GLU A 413 24.03 10.77 -11.43
CA GLU A 413 23.46 10.49 -10.10
C GLU A 413 22.43 11.53 -9.68
N THR A 414 22.63 12.80 -10.03
CA THR A 414 21.71 13.91 -9.70
C THR A 414 20.30 13.62 -10.19
N ALA A 415 20.15 13.09 -11.41
CA ALA A 415 18.84 12.70 -11.93
C ALA A 415 18.18 11.61 -11.08
N ILE A 416 18.94 10.60 -10.63
CA ILE A 416 18.41 9.56 -9.73
C ILE A 416 17.97 10.17 -8.39
N ARG A 417 18.74 11.11 -7.83
CA ARG A 417 18.35 11.81 -6.58
C ARG A 417 17.04 12.57 -6.74
N THR A 418 16.90 13.29 -7.85
CA THR A 418 15.67 14.00 -8.20
C THR A 418 14.54 13.01 -8.42
N LEU A 419 14.76 11.91 -9.14
CA LEU A 419 13.76 10.89 -9.40
C LEU A 419 13.20 10.30 -8.10
N LEU A 420 14.07 9.77 -7.23
CA LEU A 420 13.65 9.22 -5.93
C LEU A 420 12.88 10.26 -5.11
N THR A 421 13.29 11.52 -5.19
CA THR A 421 12.62 12.63 -4.52
C THR A 421 11.22 12.90 -5.05
N ARG A 422 11.11 13.06 -6.36
CA ARG A 422 9.86 13.42 -7.04
C ARG A 422 8.85 12.29 -7.02
N VAL A 423 9.28 11.02 -7.05
CA VAL A 423 8.36 9.88 -6.91
C VAL A 423 7.60 9.95 -5.59
N GLY A 424 8.27 10.31 -4.49
CA GLY A 424 7.61 10.48 -3.20
C GLY A 424 6.74 11.74 -3.06
N GLU A 425 6.93 12.76 -3.92
CA GLU A 425 6.21 14.04 -3.88
C GLU A 425 5.02 14.10 -4.84
N VAL A 426 5.27 13.80 -6.11
CA VAL A 426 4.32 13.93 -7.23
C VAL A 426 3.41 12.71 -7.30
N LYS A 427 3.84 11.57 -6.75
CA LYS A 427 3.07 10.31 -6.69
C LYS A 427 2.65 9.77 -8.07
N ASP A 428 3.27 10.29 -9.13
CA ASP A 428 3.25 9.78 -10.49
C ASP A 428 4.69 9.52 -10.93
N PHE A 429 5.00 8.26 -11.20
CA PHE A 429 6.34 7.86 -11.61
C PHE A 429 6.74 8.45 -12.96
N ALA A 430 5.83 8.53 -13.93
CA ALA A 430 6.15 9.02 -15.26
C ALA A 430 6.47 10.52 -15.25
N ALA A 431 5.66 11.31 -14.54
CA ALA A 431 5.93 12.73 -14.32
C ALA A 431 7.23 12.95 -13.53
N ALA A 432 7.45 12.19 -12.45
CA ALA A 432 8.69 12.26 -11.68
C ALA A 432 9.93 11.89 -12.50
N PHE A 433 9.80 10.93 -13.42
CA PHE A 433 10.85 10.53 -14.35
C PHE A 433 11.17 11.64 -15.35
N GLU A 434 10.16 12.29 -15.91
CA GLU A 434 10.34 13.41 -16.83
C GLU A 434 10.98 14.61 -16.13
N ASP A 435 10.50 14.98 -14.93
CA ASP A 435 11.11 16.03 -14.09
C ASP A 435 12.60 15.77 -13.81
N ALA A 436 12.96 14.50 -13.58
CA ALA A 436 14.31 14.12 -13.20
C ALA A 436 15.28 14.00 -14.40
N THR A 437 14.77 13.57 -15.55
CA THR A 437 15.61 13.20 -16.71
C THR A 437 15.51 14.19 -17.87
N GLY A 438 14.46 15.02 -17.90
CA GLY A 438 14.06 15.87 -19.02
C GLY A 438 13.52 15.08 -20.22
N ALA A 439 13.24 13.78 -20.08
CA ALA A 439 12.78 12.91 -21.15
C ALA A 439 11.47 12.19 -20.77
N PRO A 440 10.50 12.06 -21.71
CA PRO A 440 9.27 11.35 -21.42
C PRO A 440 9.51 9.87 -21.07
N TYR A 441 8.93 9.40 -19.98
CA TYR A 441 9.06 8.00 -19.56
C TYR A 441 8.54 7.01 -20.62
N ALA A 442 7.54 7.41 -21.41
CA ALA A 442 6.99 6.59 -22.49
C ALA A 442 8.01 6.25 -23.60
N GLU A 443 9.00 7.12 -23.82
CA GLU A 443 10.03 6.93 -24.83
C GLU A 443 11.29 6.24 -24.29
N PHE A 444 11.40 6.15 -22.96
CA PHE A 444 12.60 5.71 -22.27
C PHE A 444 13.07 4.31 -22.69
N GLN A 445 12.16 3.33 -22.74
CA GLN A 445 12.52 1.97 -23.14
C GLN A 445 13.05 1.94 -24.58
N ALA A 446 12.41 2.65 -25.51
CA ALA A 446 12.87 2.70 -26.89
C ALA A 446 14.27 3.34 -27.00
N ASP A 447 14.54 4.39 -26.20
CA ASP A 447 15.86 5.03 -26.16
C ASP A 447 16.95 4.12 -25.60
N TRP A 448 16.67 3.44 -24.49
CA TRP A 448 17.57 2.44 -23.92
C TRP A 448 17.89 1.32 -24.92
N LEU A 449 16.86 0.75 -25.57
CA LEU A 449 17.01 -0.35 -26.53
C LEU A 449 17.85 0.06 -27.76
N ARG A 450 17.70 1.29 -28.26
CA ARG A 450 18.53 1.78 -29.39
C ARG A 450 20.01 1.77 -29.03
N ARG A 451 20.35 2.11 -27.78
CA ARG A 451 21.74 2.24 -27.32
C ARG A 451 22.34 0.93 -26.85
N LEU A 452 21.53 0.00 -26.34
CA LEU A 452 21.93 -1.36 -26.03
C LEU A 452 22.49 -2.10 -27.27
N ARG A 453 22.00 -1.74 -28.47
CA ARG A 453 22.41 -2.32 -29.76
C ARG A 453 23.62 -1.64 -30.41
N LEU A 454 24.13 -0.54 -29.86
CA LEU A 454 25.32 0.13 -30.40
C LEU A 454 26.56 -0.41 -29.68
N PRO A 455 27.64 -0.80 -30.39
CA PRO A 455 28.90 -1.11 -29.74
C PRO A 455 29.43 0.14 -29.00
N PRO A 456 30.17 -0.01 -27.89
CA PRO A 456 30.78 1.13 -27.21
C PRO A 456 31.64 1.90 -28.21
N VAL A 457 31.42 3.22 -28.31
CA VAL A 457 32.26 4.09 -29.14
C VAL A 457 33.69 4.01 -28.61
N SER A 458 34.62 3.45 -29.39
CA SER A 458 36.04 3.61 -29.09
C SER A 458 36.37 5.08 -29.27
N ILE A 459 36.73 5.75 -28.18
CA ILE A 459 37.43 7.02 -28.28
C ILE A 459 38.87 6.61 -28.62
N ASP A 460 39.15 6.46 -29.91
CA ASP A 460 40.50 6.27 -30.40
C ASP A 460 41.33 7.48 -29.97
N SER A 461 42.30 7.25 -29.09
CA SER A 461 43.40 8.16 -28.82
C SER A 461 44.31 8.23 -30.05
N LYS A 462 43.88 9.00 -31.05
CA LYS A 462 44.77 9.49 -32.11
C LYS A 462 44.78 11.00 -32.09
N GLY A 463 45.90 11.55 -31.62
CA GLY A 463 46.19 12.97 -31.75
C GLY A 463 47.37 13.42 -30.91
N SER A 464 48.59 12.97 -31.23
CA SER A 464 49.82 13.76 -31.08
C SER A 464 51.03 12.95 -31.55
N SER A 465 51.25 12.93 -32.87
CA SER A 465 52.58 12.77 -33.44
C SER A 465 52.96 14.10 -34.07
N SER A 466 53.90 14.82 -33.46
CA SER A 466 54.88 15.72 -34.08
C SER A 466 55.97 15.98 -33.05
#